data_AF-A0AAW0A1V0-F1
#
_entry.id   AF-A0AAW0A1V0-F1
#
_cell.length_a   1.000
_cell.length_b   1.000
_cell.length_c   1.000
_cell.angle_alpha   90.00
_cell.angle_beta   90.00
_cell.angle_gamma   90.00
#
_symmetry.space_group_name_H-M   'P 1'
#
loop_
_entity.id
_entity.type
_entity.pdbx_description
1 polymer ?
#
loop_
_entity_poly.entity_id
_entity_poly.type
_entity_poly.pdbx_seq_one_letter_code
_entity_poly.pdbx_strand_id
1 'polypeptide(L)'
;MFDAGNGLHYYTNEVALLLDGRFVIPFRWIKVDGLMHADVHFVEQDTQGFSDVKPKESRIPTSLLARNLLDLQFENCVPVWSEAANAYADRMPNPLRAIARGDPFYTIFVDYFSDDVSGNRSKSWNKHWNAYMTNRALPRQLLQHEFHVHFVSTSQHASIPEQFKEFVKIIQKTETDPIWAPDKTSSTGNSCYRVIVNTDPSDNPMQAEICSCMGATANFPCHKCKVGGTQEEKSTNEGYHALFSSGDPRTQNSVFETVQQQIELACEGNESELKKNYTATGVKDKYTEHWVNDILSQFKKAVESGKDKDVVTAELKQWVKDHSDDIYSAFLTTDGFVPSRDTPIELLHTILLGVLKYLWHTTHTSWTPDQKKLFELRLQATDTTGLSVEGIRAGYIVQYAKSLIGRQFKILLQCAVFHIHDLVDENHFRAWKAVGDLAALLWLPEIDNMEVYCADLHVVIANFLDSLAEIDPSKMVTKVKTHLLSHAPTDVRMFGPLLGAITEAFESFNAVFRGASILSNHRAPSRDIAIQLAEQETIKHRVAGGQWPLKGPDGEVLWMSCGPSVRHLLRDHPILQRLLGWKNIVSLQPGLFFIPLIKCSRLSNQLWGK
;
A
#
# COMPACT_ATOMS: atom_id res chain seq x y z
N MET A 1 5.60 -13.75 17.12
CA MET A 1 6.33 -14.08 18.36
C MET A 1 7.81 -13.75 18.18
N PHE A 2 8.58 -13.81 19.26
CA PHE A 2 10.06 -13.80 19.24
C PHE A 2 10.58 -15.16 19.66
N ASP A 3 11.42 -15.76 18.80
CA ASP A 3 12.13 -17.02 19.08
C ASP A 3 13.46 -16.69 19.76
N ALA A 4 13.59 -17.06 21.03
CA ALA A 4 14.82 -16.89 21.80
C ALA A 4 15.78 -18.09 21.68
N GLY A 5 15.44 -19.09 20.86
CA GLY A 5 16.16 -20.33 20.68
C GLY A 5 15.83 -21.38 21.74
N ASN A 6 16.29 -22.62 21.53
CA ASN A 6 16.07 -23.76 22.43
C ASN A 6 14.59 -24.02 22.79
N GLY A 7 13.66 -23.73 21.87
CA GLY A 7 12.22 -23.86 22.09
C GLY A 7 11.59 -22.78 22.98
N LEU A 8 12.34 -21.72 23.36
CA LEU A 8 11.86 -20.64 24.20
C LEU A 8 11.20 -19.53 23.35
N HIS A 9 9.87 -19.51 23.32
CA HIS A 9 9.10 -18.58 22.49
C HIS A 9 8.33 -17.56 23.32
N TYR A 10 8.47 -16.28 22.98
CA TYR A 10 7.71 -15.17 23.55
C TYR A 10 6.64 -14.72 22.56
N TYR A 11 5.36 -14.96 22.86
CA TYR A 11 4.26 -14.49 22.02
C TYR A 11 3.85 -13.08 22.42
N THR A 12 3.34 -12.33 21.46
CA THR A 12 2.69 -11.05 21.76
C THR A 12 1.43 -11.31 22.60
N ASN A 13 1.11 -10.38 23.49
CA ASN A 13 -0.02 -10.42 24.41
C ASN A 13 0.03 -11.57 25.43
N GLU A 14 1.22 -12.09 25.74
CA GLU A 14 1.45 -13.02 26.86
C GLU A 14 2.34 -12.37 27.90
N VAL A 15 2.13 -12.68 29.18
CA VAL A 15 3.00 -12.17 30.23
C VAL A 15 4.40 -12.81 30.15
N ALA A 16 5.42 -12.00 30.39
CA ALA A 16 6.82 -12.39 30.49
C ALA A 16 7.45 -11.73 31.71
N LEU A 17 8.46 -12.39 32.29
CA LEU A 17 9.27 -11.87 33.38
C LEU A 17 10.61 -11.36 32.83
N LEU A 18 11.02 -10.19 33.29
CA LEU A 18 12.34 -9.62 33.02
C LEU A 18 13.39 -10.13 34.01
N LEU A 19 14.67 -10.03 33.64
CA LEU A 19 15.80 -10.38 34.49
C LEU A 19 15.86 -9.59 35.81
N ASP A 20 15.24 -8.41 35.85
CA ASP A 20 15.14 -7.57 37.05
C ASP A 20 13.90 -7.86 37.91
N GLY A 21 13.13 -8.90 37.57
CA GLY A 21 11.96 -9.34 38.33
C GLY A 21 10.65 -8.63 37.96
N ARG A 22 10.65 -7.68 37.02
CA ARG A 22 9.42 -7.00 36.58
C ARG A 22 8.67 -7.83 35.55
N PHE A 23 7.34 -7.77 35.62
CA PHE A 23 6.47 -8.40 34.62
C PHE A 23 6.13 -7.43 33.49
N VAL A 24 6.07 -7.96 32.28
CA VAL A 24 5.71 -7.20 31.06
C VAL A 24 4.81 -8.01 30.15
N ILE A 25 4.05 -7.32 29.30
CA ILE A 25 3.30 -7.91 28.19
C ILE A 25 3.83 -7.28 26.89
N PRO A 26 4.62 -8.00 26.07
CA PRO A 26 5.04 -7.53 24.77
C PRO A 26 3.88 -7.52 23.80
N PHE A 27 3.71 -6.43 23.04
CA PHE A 27 2.66 -6.32 22.03
C PHE A 27 3.20 -6.10 20.61
N ARG A 28 4.49 -5.74 20.48
CA ARG A 28 5.17 -5.60 19.18
C ARG A 28 6.64 -5.99 19.28
N TRP A 29 7.15 -6.66 18.26
CA TRP A 29 8.57 -7.00 18.11
C TRP A 29 9.18 -6.12 17.03
N ILE A 30 10.32 -5.50 17.32
CA ILE A 30 10.97 -4.53 16.42
C ILE A 30 12.49 -4.69 16.46
N LYS A 31 13.16 -4.41 15.35
CA LYS A 31 14.62 -4.38 15.26
C LYS A 31 15.09 -2.93 15.33
N VAL A 32 15.94 -2.61 16.31
CA VAL A 32 16.57 -1.29 16.49
C VAL A 32 18.07 -1.50 16.45
N ASP A 33 18.77 -0.79 15.56
CA ASP A 33 20.22 -0.90 15.35
C ASP A 33 20.74 -2.34 15.20
N GLY A 34 19.94 -3.17 14.51
CA GLY A 34 20.29 -4.56 14.28
C GLY A 34 19.91 -5.53 15.41
N LEU A 35 19.45 -5.03 16.57
CA LEU A 35 19.09 -5.82 17.74
C LEU A 35 17.58 -5.91 17.93
N MET A 36 17.09 -7.10 18.32
CA MET A 36 15.68 -7.31 18.61
C MET A 36 15.29 -6.64 19.92
N HIS A 37 14.18 -5.93 19.87
CA HIS A 37 13.52 -5.25 20.97
C HIS A 37 12.04 -5.63 20.99
N ALA A 38 11.40 -5.38 22.14
CA ALA A 38 9.96 -5.46 22.31
C ALA A 38 9.41 -4.12 22.75
N ASP A 39 8.30 -3.70 22.16
CA ASP A 39 7.44 -2.71 22.79
C ASP A 39 6.46 -3.44 23.71
N VAL A 40 6.42 -2.99 24.96
CA VAL A 40 5.77 -3.69 26.07
C VAL A 40 4.88 -2.76 26.89
N HIS A 41 3.90 -3.36 27.56
CA HIS A 41 3.24 -2.78 28.73
C HIS A 41 3.84 -3.38 29.99
N PHE A 42 4.11 -2.54 31.00
CA PHE A 42 4.52 -3.02 32.31
C PHE A 42 3.32 -3.52 33.10
N VAL A 43 3.54 -4.56 33.89
CA VAL A 43 2.57 -5.08 34.85
C VAL A 43 3.04 -4.69 36.25
N GLU A 44 2.20 -3.95 36.97
CA GLU A 44 2.49 -3.48 38.31
C GLU A 44 1.68 -4.28 39.32
N GLN A 45 2.31 -4.65 40.43
CA GLN A 45 1.64 -5.30 41.55
C GLN A 45 1.26 -4.28 42.62
N ASP A 46 0.01 -4.38 43.09
CA ASP A 46 -0.46 -3.61 44.23
C ASP A 46 0.04 -4.18 45.57
N THR A 47 -0.27 -3.48 46.66
CA THR A 47 0.11 -3.91 48.02
C THR A 47 -0.59 -5.19 48.49
N GLN A 48 -1.64 -5.63 47.78
CA GLN A 48 -2.37 -6.86 48.06
C GLN A 48 -1.89 -8.05 47.20
N GLY A 49 -0.96 -7.81 46.28
CA GLY A 49 -0.38 -8.81 45.38
C GLY A 49 -1.14 -9.00 44.07
N PHE A 50 -2.15 -8.17 43.77
CA PHE A 50 -2.85 -8.19 42.49
C PHE A 50 -2.09 -7.38 41.45
N SER A 51 -2.08 -7.90 40.23
CA SER A 51 -1.31 -7.39 39.10
C SER A 51 -2.23 -6.67 38.14
N ASP A 52 -1.85 -5.45 37.77
CA ASP A 52 -2.58 -4.60 36.84
C ASP A 52 -1.66 -4.19 35.68
N VAL A 53 -2.21 -4.05 34.49
CA VAL A 53 -1.45 -3.67 33.30
C VAL A 53 -1.45 -2.15 33.21
N LYS A 54 -0.27 -1.52 33.18
CA LYS A 54 -0.17 -0.10 32.87
C LYS A 54 0.01 0.07 31.36
N PRO A 55 -1.02 0.54 30.62
CA PRO A 55 -0.96 0.69 29.17
C PRO A 55 -0.11 1.92 28.82
N LYS A 56 1.20 1.81 29.04
CA LYS A 56 2.22 2.74 28.60
C LYS A 56 3.16 1.99 27.69
N GLU A 57 3.36 2.49 26.49
CA GLU A 57 4.35 1.93 25.57
C GLU A 57 5.75 2.20 26.13
N SER A 58 6.54 1.13 26.27
CA SER A 58 7.95 1.22 26.63
C SER A 58 8.72 0.21 25.79
N ARG A 59 9.92 0.58 25.36
CA ARG A 59 10.79 -0.28 24.57
C ARG A 59 11.85 -0.91 25.45
N ILE A 60 12.02 -2.22 25.33
CA ILE A 60 13.06 -2.98 26.02
C ILE A 60 13.85 -3.85 25.02
N PRO A 61 15.16 -4.06 25.20
CA PRO A 61 15.89 -5.06 24.45
C PRO A 61 15.44 -6.46 24.85
N THR A 62 15.39 -7.41 23.90
CA THR A 62 14.94 -8.78 24.20
C THR A 62 15.91 -9.54 25.12
N SER A 63 17.15 -9.05 25.28
CA SER A 63 18.12 -9.57 26.25
C SER A 63 17.70 -9.44 27.71
N LEU A 64 16.69 -8.62 28.02
CA LEU A 64 16.12 -8.53 29.37
C LEU A 64 15.06 -9.59 29.67
N LEU A 65 14.59 -10.34 28.66
CA LEU A 65 13.56 -11.36 28.85
C LEU A 65 14.16 -12.60 29.54
N ALA A 66 13.55 -13.01 30.65
CA ALA A 66 14.04 -14.10 31.50
C ALA A 66 13.16 -15.34 31.47
N ARG A 67 11.83 -15.16 31.49
CA ARG A 67 10.84 -16.24 31.50
C ARG A 67 9.66 -15.88 30.62
N ASN A 68 9.19 -16.81 29.81
CA ASN A 68 7.92 -16.67 29.09
C ASN A 68 6.74 -17.18 29.95
N LEU A 69 5.52 -17.08 29.44
CA LEU A 69 4.33 -17.56 30.12
C LEU A 69 4.40 -19.05 30.52
N LEU A 70 4.93 -19.93 29.66
CA LEU A 70 4.99 -21.36 29.96
C LEU A 70 5.98 -21.66 31.10
N ASP A 71 7.11 -20.98 31.13
CA ASP A 71 8.05 -21.11 32.24
C ASP A 71 7.40 -20.63 33.55
N LEU A 72 6.68 -19.50 33.51
CA LEU A 72 5.96 -18.98 34.68
C LEU A 72 4.86 -19.93 35.16
N GLN A 73 4.16 -20.60 34.25
CA GLN A 73 3.18 -21.63 34.59
C GLN A 73 3.85 -22.84 35.24
N PHE A 74 4.98 -23.30 34.69
CA PHE A 74 5.74 -24.41 35.24
C PHE A 74 6.30 -24.10 36.64
N GLU A 75 6.79 -22.88 36.85
CA GLU A 75 7.34 -22.40 38.13
C GLU A 75 6.25 -21.94 39.13
N ASN A 76 4.96 -21.97 38.76
CA ASN A 76 3.84 -21.42 39.54
C ASN A 76 4.04 -19.95 39.95
N CYS A 77 4.59 -19.15 39.03
CA CYS A 77 4.93 -17.74 39.21
C CYS A 77 4.15 -16.81 38.25
N VAL A 78 3.04 -17.28 37.68
CA VAL A 78 2.11 -16.42 36.92
C VAL A 78 1.53 -15.36 37.87
N PRO A 79 1.53 -14.07 37.50
CA PRO A 79 0.97 -13.02 38.34
C PRO A 79 -0.52 -13.25 38.60
N VAL A 80 -0.95 -12.94 39.83
CA VAL A 80 -2.38 -12.91 40.18
C VAL A 80 -2.98 -11.64 39.60
N TRP A 81 -3.92 -11.75 38.67
CA TRP A 81 -4.49 -10.61 37.97
C TRP A 81 -5.56 -9.89 38.79
N SER A 82 -5.58 -8.57 38.71
CA SER A 82 -6.71 -7.76 39.17
C SER A 82 -7.91 -7.91 38.22
N GLU A 83 -9.11 -7.56 38.69
CA GLU A 83 -10.32 -7.61 37.87
C GLU A 83 -10.22 -6.74 36.61
N ALA A 84 -9.55 -5.59 36.70
CA ALA A 84 -9.29 -4.69 35.58
C ALA A 84 -8.37 -5.31 34.51
N ALA A 85 -7.50 -6.24 34.90
CA ALA A 85 -6.56 -6.92 34.02
C ALA A 85 -7.08 -8.25 33.44
N ASN A 86 -8.29 -8.70 33.81
CA ASN A 86 -8.88 -9.95 33.31
C ASN A 86 -8.92 -10.01 31.78
N ALA A 87 -9.20 -8.89 31.11
CA ALA A 87 -9.20 -8.83 29.64
C ALA A 87 -7.85 -9.18 28.99
N TYR A 88 -6.73 -9.02 29.71
CA TYR A 88 -5.41 -9.48 29.28
C TYR A 88 -5.19 -10.95 29.63
N ALA A 89 -5.54 -11.34 30.86
CA ALA A 89 -5.40 -12.70 31.34
C ALA A 89 -6.19 -13.71 30.49
N ASP A 90 -7.41 -13.37 30.10
CA ASP A 90 -8.31 -14.21 29.29
C ASP A 90 -7.77 -14.50 27.88
N ARG A 91 -6.77 -13.73 27.42
CA ARG A 91 -6.10 -13.91 26.12
C ARG A 91 -4.83 -14.75 26.21
N MET A 92 -4.50 -15.26 27.40
CA MET A 92 -3.31 -16.07 27.68
C MET A 92 -3.71 -17.53 28.00
N PRO A 93 -3.02 -18.54 27.42
CA PRO A 93 -1.98 -18.42 26.41
C PRO A 93 -2.52 -17.92 25.07
N ASN A 94 -1.63 -17.34 24.26
CA ASN A 94 -1.98 -16.88 22.92
C ASN A 94 -2.48 -18.08 22.08
N PRO A 95 -3.66 -18.00 21.43
CA PRO A 95 -4.22 -19.12 20.66
C PRO A 95 -3.29 -19.67 19.57
N LEU A 96 -2.44 -18.82 19.00
CA LEU A 96 -1.47 -19.21 17.96
C LEU A 96 -0.44 -20.22 18.48
N ARG A 97 -0.20 -20.29 19.79
CA ARG A 97 0.70 -21.25 20.40
C ARG A 97 0.22 -22.69 20.20
N ALA A 98 -1.08 -22.93 20.35
CA ALA A 98 -1.69 -24.24 20.12
C ALA A 98 -1.60 -24.65 18.64
N ILE A 99 -1.80 -23.68 17.74
CA ILE A 99 -1.70 -23.89 16.29
C ILE A 99 -0.27 -24.22 15.87
N ALA A 100 0.72 -23.55 16.46
CA ALA A 100 2.13 -23.72 16.14
C ALA A 100 2.76 -25.01 16.70
N ARG A 101 2.12 -25.68 17.68
CA ARG A 101 2.58 -26.97 18.24
C ARG A 101 4.04 -26.97 18.73
N GLY A 102 4.52 -25.83 19.20
CA GLY A 102 5.89 -25.67 19.69
C GLY A 102 6.90 -25.20 18.64
N ASP A 103 6.52 -25.03 17.38
CA ASP A 103 7.34 -24.38 16.34
C ASP A 103 7.21 -22.85 16.39
N PRO A 104 8.21 -22.10 15.88
CA PRO A 104 8.08 -20.65 15.71
C PRO A 104 6.90 -20.26 14.80
N PHE A 105 6.20 -19.20 15.16
CA PHE A 105 5.03 -18.69 14.43
C PHE A 105 5.19 -17.22 14.02
N TYR A 106 5.27 -16.97 12.72
CA TYR A 106 5.46 -15.64 12.15
C TYR A 106 4.22 -15.13 11.43
N THR A 107 4.04 -13.81 11.45
CA THR A 107 3.03 -13.13 10.63
C THR A 107 3.76 -12.46 9.48
N ILE A 108 3.41 -12.81 8.25
CA ILE A 108 3.89 -12.17 7.03
C ILE A 108 2.87 -11.13 6.62
N PHE A 109 3.32 -9.90 6.51
CA PHE A 109 2.54 -8.79 5.98
C PHE A 109 2.75 -8.69 4.48
N VAL A 110 1.67 -8.52 3.71
CA VAL A 110 1.75 -8.33 2.26
C VAL A 110 1.04 -7.06 1.84
N ASP A 111 1.65 -6.34 0.89
CA ASP A 111 0.95 -5.26 0.20
C ASP A 111 0.30 -5.86 -1.05
N TYR A 112 -1.02 -5.69 -1.18
CA TYR A 112 -1.82 -6.18 -2.30
C TYR A 112 -1.99 -5.04 -3.30
N PHE A 113 -1.54 -5.22 -4.53
CA PHE A 113 -1.67 -4.21 -5.58
C PHE A 113 -2.69 -4.69 -6.60
N SER A 114 -3.60 -3.81 -7.00
CA SER A 114 -4.57 -4.08 -8.05
C SER A 114 -4.69 -2.92 -9.03
N ASP A 115 -4.75 -3.24 -10.32
CA ASP A 115 -4.84 -2.23 -11.39
C ASP A 115 -5.41 -2.82 -12.68
N ASP A 116 -5.89 -1.94 -13.56
CA ASP A 116 -6.23 -2.33 -14.92
C ASP A 116 -5.07 -2.22 -15.90
N VAL A 117 -4.88 -3.29 -16.67
CA VAL A 117 -3.76 -3.41 -17.60
C VAL A 117 -4.29 -3.87 -18.95
N SER A 118 -3.81 -3.25 -20.02
CA SER A 118 -4.06 -3.79 -21.35
C SER A 118 -3.13 -4.97 -21.61
N GLY A 119 -3.70 -6.09 -22.06
CA GLY A 119 -2.94 -7.23 -22.57
C GLY A 119 -2.24 -6.97 -23.91
N ASN A 120 -2.44 -5.79 -24.52
CA ASN A 120 -1.87 -5.41 -25.80
C ASN A 120 -0.69 -4.45 -25.65
N ARG A 121 0.02 -4.20 -26.76
CA ARG A 121 1.01 -3.10 -26.83
C ARG A 121 0.37 -1.71 -26.75
N SER A 122 -0.83 -1.55 -27.31
CA SER A 122 -1.64 -0.32 -27.20
C SER A 122 -2.52 -0.37 -25.96
N LYS A 123 -2.85 0.79 -25.39
CA LYS A 123 -3.75 0.90 -24.22
C LYS A 123 -5.22 0.57 -24.52
N SER A 124 -5.55 0.28 -25.78
CA SER A 124 -6.92 0.05 -26.22
C SER A 124 -7.12 -1.44 -26.49
N TRP A 125 -8.25 -1.98 -26.00
CA TRP A 125 -8.67 -3.37 -26.13
C TRP A 125 -7.92 -4.35 -25.21
N ASN A 126 -8.55 -5.51 -24.96
CA ASN A 126 -8.00 -6.58 -24.13
C ASN A 126 -7.68 -6.16 -22.68
N LYS A 127 -8.62 -5.46 -22.03
CA LYS A 127 -8.51 -5.04 -20.63
C LYS A 127 -8.47 -6.27 -19.72
N HIS A 128 -7.52 -6.26 -18.79
CA HIS A 128 -7.43 -7.21 -17.69
C HIS A 128 -7.41 -6.45 -16.38
N TRP A 129 -7.99 -7.05 -15.35
CA TRP A 129 -7.84 -6.66 -13.96
C TRP A 129 -6.75 -7.54 -13.36
N ASN A 130 -5.63 -6.94 -12.97
CA ASN A 130 -4.47 -7.64 -12.47
C ASN A 130 -4.33 -7.41 -10.98
N ALA A 131 -3.87 -8.45 -10.29
CA ALA A 131 -3.50 -8.41 -8.88
C ALA A 131 -2.08 -8.96 -8.69
N TYR A 132 -1.28 -8.21 -7.93
CA TYR A 132 0.08 -8.56 -7.53
C TYR A 132 0.21 -8.43 -6.01
N MET A 133 1.27 -8.98 -5.44
CA MET A 133 1.62 -8.76 -4.04
C MET A 133 3.12 -8.66 -3.83
N THR A 134 3.52 -8.02 -2.72
CA THR A 134 4.90 -8.07 -2.24
C THR A 134 4.94 -8.34 -0.74
N ASN A 135 5.98 -9.00 -0.26
CA ASN A 135 6.18 -9.27 1.16
C ASN A 135 6.75 -8.04 1.86
N ARG A 136 5.93 -7.35 2.65
CA ARG A 136 6.28 -6.12 3.35
C ARG A 136 7.34 -6.32 4.45
N ALA A 137 7.54 -7.56 4.91
CA ALA A 137 8.60 -7.88 5.87
C ALA A 137 10.01 -7.87 5.26
N LEU A 138 10.14 -7.69 3.93
CA LEU A 138 11.45 -7.58 3.28
C LEU A 138 12.13 -6.24 3.59
N PRO A 139 13.48 -6.20 3.63
CA PRO A 139 14.23 -4.96 3.63
C PRO A 139 13.77 -4.01 2.51
N ARG A 140 13.64 -2.71 2.82
CA ARG A 140 13.10 -1.69 1.89
C ARG A 140 13.83 -1.64 0.55
N GLN A 141 15.15 -1.87 0.55
CA GLN A 141 15.96 -1.93 -0.67
C GLN A 141 15.50 -3.05 -1.62
N LEU A 142 14.99 -4.17 -1.08
CA LEU A 142 14.47 -5.28 -1.88
C LEU A 142 13.04 -5.03 -2.37
N LEU A 143 12.22 -4.28 -1.63
CA LEU A 143 10.84 -3.94 -2.02
C LEU A 143 10.77 -3.14 -3.33
N GLN A 144 11.85 -2.45 -3.71
CA GLN A 144 11.94 -1.71 -4.97
C GLN A 144 12.41 -2.57 -6.15
N HIS A 145 12.68 -3.86 -5.94
CA HIS A 145 13.07 -4.78 -7.00
C HIS A 145 11.84 -5.49 -7.55
N GLU A 146 11.67 -5.44 -8.87
CA GLU A 146 10.63 -6.19 -9.60
C GLU A 146 10.69 -7.70 -9.31
N PHE A 147 11.86 -8.22 -8.92
CA PHE A 147 12.02 -9.61 -8.46
C PHE A 147 11.05 -9.99 -7.34
N HIS A 148 10.77 -9.08 -6.42
CA HIS A 148 9.93 -9.29 -5.24
C HIS A 148 8.47 -8.86 -5.44
N VAL A 149 8.07 -8.59 -6.68
CA VAL A 149 6.67 -8.52 -7.08
C VAL A 149 6.23 -9.91 -7.50
N HIS A 150 5.18 -10.41 -6.85
CA HIS A 150 4.62 -11.75 -7.07
C HIS A 150 3.24 -11.65 -7.70
N PHE A 151 3.02 -12.45 -8.73
CA PHE A 151 1.72 -12.55 -9.39
C PHE A 151 0.68 -13.23 -8.48
N VAL A 152 -0.51 -12.64 -8.36
CA VAL A 152 -1.65 -13.23 -7.63
C VAL A 152 -2.69 -13.74 -8.62
N SER A 153 -3.25 -12.85 -9.44
CA SER A 153 -4.30 -13.21 -10.39
C SER A 153 -4.44 -12.20 -11.52
N THR A 154 -5.11 -12.64 -12.59
CA THR A 154 -5.54 -11.76 -13.70
C THR A 154 -6.85 -12.27 -14.25
N SER A 155 -7.75 -11.35 -14.63
CA SER A 155 -9.00 -11.71 -15.28
C SER A 155 -9.50 -10.63 -16.24
N GLN A 156 -10.11 -11.07 -17.34
CA GLN A 156 -10.89 -10.19 -18.22
C GLN A 156 -12.34 -10.03 -17.73
N HIS A 157 -12.75 -10.83 -16.75
CA HIS A 157 -14.15 -10.96 -16.33
C HIS A 157 -14.34 -10.63 -14.86
N ALA A 158 -13.50 -11.18 -13.98
CA ALA A 158 -13.54 -10.92 -12.56
C ALA A 158 -12.95 -9.54 -12.26
N SER A 159 -13.75 -8.69 -11.63
CA SER A 159 -13.36 -7.41 -11.08
C SER A 159 -12.33 -7.56 -9.96
N ILE A 160 -11.73 -6.44 -9.54
CA ILE A 160 -10.76 -6.41 -8.45
C ILE A 160 -11.39 -6.87 -7.12
N PRO A 161 -12.58 -6.40 -6.71
CA PRO A 161 -13.23 -6.89 -5.49
C PRO A 161 -13.48 -8.41 -5.48
N GLU A 162 -13.84 -9.00 -6.63
CA GLU A 162 -14.02 -10.46 -6.75
C GLU A 162 -12.70 -11.22 -6.60
N GLN A 163 -11.62 -10.72 -7.22
CA GLN A 163 -10.29 -11.31 -7.06
C GLN A 163 -9.77 -11.15 -5.63
N PHE A 164 -10.03 -10.01 -4.99
CA PHE A 164 -9.68 -9.75 -3.59
C PHE A 164 -10.43 -10.67 -2.63
N LYS A 165 -11.74 -10.94 -2.87
CA LYS A 165 -12.54 -11.90 -2.07
C LYS A 165 -11.87 -13.28 -1.98
N GLU A 166 -11.47 -13.85 -3.13
CA GLU A 166 -10.80 -15.15 -3.14
C GLU A 166 -9.39 -15.10 -2.55
N PHE A 167 -8.65 -14.01 -2.76
CA PHE A 167 -7.34 -13.81 -2.14
C PHE A 167 -7.43 -13.76 -0.60
N VAL A 168 -8.35 -12.96 -0.06
CA VAL A 168 -8.58 -12.84 1.38
C VAL A 168 -8.95 -14.19 1.99
N LYS A 169 -9.85 -14.95 1.34
CA LYS A 169 -10.23 -16.29 1.78
C LYS A 169 -9.03 -17.23 1.89
N ILE A 170 -8.07 -17.16 0.96
CA ILE A 170 -6.85 -17.96 0.99
C ILE A 170 -5.97 -17.56 2.18
N ILE A 171 -5.74 -16.26 2.41
CA ILE A 171 -4.85 -15.81 3.50
C ILE A 171 -5.50 -15.97 4.88
N GLN A 172 -6.81 -15.75 5.03
CA GLN A 172 -7.52 -15.96 6.30
C GLN A 172 -7.46 -17.42 6.74
N LYS A 173 -7.48 -18.36 5.79
CA LYS A 173 -7.28 -19.79 6.10
C LYS A 173 -5.97 -20.04 6.84
N THR A 174 -4.92 -19.25 6.56
CA THR A 174 -3.61 -19.38 7.22
C THR A 174 -3.62 -19.03 8.71
N GLU A 175 -4.69 -18.42 9.22
CA GLU A 175 -4.85 -18.18 10.65
C GLU A 175 -5.15 -19.45 11.43
N THR A 176 -5.89 -20.39 10.82
CA THR A 176 -6.24 -21.69 11.41
C THR A 176 -5.38 -22.85 10.90
N ASP A 177 -4.89 -22.74 9.67
CA ASP A 177 -4.09 -23.75 8.96
C ASP A 177 -2.86 -23.05 8.35
N PRO A 178 -1.84 -22.72 9.17
CA PRO A 178 -0.72 -21.90 8.73
C PRO A 178 0.13 -22.61 7.70
N ILE A 179 0.92 -21.83 6.97
CA ILE A 179 1.90 -22.35 6.02
C ILE A 179 3.09 -22.89 6.83
N TRP A 180 3.39 -24.18 6.66
CA TRP A 180 4.54 -24.83 7.27
C TRP A 180 5.71 -24.83 6.29
N ALA A 181 6.87 -24.33 6.72
CA ALA A 181 8.09 -24.40 5.92
C ALA A 181 9.32 -24.77 6.77
N PRO A 182 10.31 -25.46 6.19
CA PRO A 182 11.56 -25.74 6.86
C PRO A 182 12.29 -24.44 7.17
N ASP A 183 12.88 -24.39 8.36
CA ASP A 183 13.64 -23.25 8.82
C ASP A 183 14.88 -23.74 9.56
N LYS A 184 16.04 -23.61 8.91
CA LYS A 184 17.32 -24.02 9.48
C LYS A 184 17.79 -23.10 10.61
N THR A 185 17.17 -21.94 10.76
CA THR A 185 17.48 -20.99 11.83
C THR A 185 16.64 -21.26 13.08
N SER A 186 15.50 -21.94 12.92
CA SER A 186 14.64 -22.40 14.01
C SER A 186 15.28 -23.58 14.76
N SER A 187 15.09 -23.59 16.08
CA SER A 187 15.52 -24.70 16.94
C SER A 187 14.80 -26.02 16.66
N THR A 188 13.60 -25.97 16.09
CA THR A 188 12.79 -27.16 15.73
C THR A 188 12.99 -27.60 14.28
N GLY A 189 13.73 -26.82 13.48
CA GLY A 189 13.95 -27.07 12.05
C GLY A 189 12.77 -26.68 11.15
N ASN A 190 11.68 -26.17 11.72
CA ASN A 190 10.48 -25.70 11.00
C ASN A 190 10.00 -24.36 11.55
N SER A 191 9.23 -23.65 10.75
CA SER A 191 8.50 -22.43 11.13
C SER A 191 7.12 -22.40 10.48
N CYS A 192 6.16 -21.80 11.17
CA CYS A 192 4.80 -21.59 10.72
C CYS A 192 4.58 -20.13 10.33
N TYR A 193 3.78 -19.90 9.30
CA TYR A 193 3.48 -18.56 8.81
C TYR A 193 1.99 -18.37 8.60
N ARG A 194 1.45 -17.26 9.12
CA ARG A 194 0.18 -16.70 8.63
C ARG A 194 0.44 -15.48 7.76
N VAL A 195 -0.45 -15.20 6.83
CA VAL A 195 -0.37 -14.06 5.91
C VAL A 195 -1.50 -13.09 6.21
N ILE A 196 -1.18 -11.79 6.29
CA ILE A 196 -2.15 -10.72 6.53
C ILE A 196 -1.90 -9.58 5.53
N VAL A 197 -2.98 -9.02 4.96
CA VAL A 197 -2.88 -7.81 4.13
C VAL A 197 -2.48 -6.63 5.01
N ASN A 198 -1.46 -5.90 4.57
CA ASN A 198 -0.98 -4.72 5.25
C ASN A 198 -1.50 -3.43 4.60
N THR A 199 -1.31 -3.28 3.28
CA THR A 199 -1.83 -2.13 2.53
C THR A 199 -2.26 -2.51 1.11
N ASP A 200 -3.05 -1.64 0.50
CA ASP A 200 -3.28 -1.61 -0.96
C ASP A 200 -2.74 -0.30 -1.54
N PRO A 201 -1.46 -0.27 -1.96
CA PRO A 201 -0.92 0.87 -2.69
C PRO A 201 -1.47 0.82 -4.11
N SER A 202 -2.15 1.88 -4.53
CA SER A 202 -2.75 1.98 -5.85
C SER A 202 -2.94 3.44 -6.26
N ASP A 203 -3.33 3.70 -7.51
CA ASP A 203 -3.57 5.06 -7.97
C ASP A 203 -4.86 5.64 -7.33
N ASN A 204 -5.02 6.97 -7.34
CA ASN A 204 -6.14 7.60 -6.63
C ASN A 204 -7.54 7.13 -7.13
N PRO A 205 -7.77 6.92 -8.44
CA PRO A 205 -9.00 6.28 -8.91
C PRO A 205 -9.25 4.89 -8.32
N MET A 206 -8.24 4.02 -8.27
CA MET A 206 -8.36 2.69 -7.70
C MET A 206 -8.61 2.74 -6.20
N GLN A 207 -7.86 3.58 -5.46
CA GLN A 207 -8.08 3.79 -4.02
C GLN A 207 -9.50 4.28 -3.72
N ALA A 208 -10.04 5.16 -4.57
CA ALA A 208 -11.43 5.60 -4.44
C ALA A 208 -12.41 4.44 -4.64
N GLU A 209 -12.17 3.55 -5.62
CA GLU A 209 -12.99 2.35 -5.83
C GLU A 209 -12.93 1.37 -4.66
N ILE A 210 -11.73 1.08 -4.14
CA ILE A 210 -11.49 0.22 -2.97
C ILE A 210 -12.20 0.77 -1.73
N CYS A 211 -12.22 2.09 -1.56
CA CYS A 211 -12.89 2.76 -0.44
C CYS A 211 -14.39 3.01 -0.67
N SER A 212 -14.96 2.50 -1.76
CA SER A 212 -16.36 2.74 -2.16
C SER A 212 -16.70 4.23 -2.25
N CYS A 213 -15.73 5.06 -2.63
CA CYS A 213 -15.84 6.51 -2.76
C CYS A 213 -16.07 6.92 -4.22
N MET A 214 -17.00 7.85 -4.43
CA MET A 214 -17.33 8.37 -5.77
C MET A 214 -16.19 9.16 -6.44
N GLY A 215 -15.15 9.55 -5.70
CA GLY A 215 -13.96 10.20 -6.21
C GLY A 215 -14.13 11.68 -6.56
N ALA A 216 -13.25 12.19 -7.43
CA ALA A 216 -12.96 13.62 -7.58
C ALA A 216 -14.15 14.53 -7.98
N THR A 217 -15.21 13.98 -8.57
CA THR A 217 -16.40 14.75 -9.01
C THR A 217 -17.51 14.78 -7.98
N ALA A 218 -17.37 14.07 -6.85
CA ALA A 218 -18.37 14.01 -5.80
C ALA A 218 -18.34 15.26 -4.91
N ASN A 219 -19.44 15.49 -4.18
CA ASN A 219 -19.48 16.50 -3.12
C ASN A 219 -18.46 16.20 -2.01
N PHE A 220 -18.26 14.91 -1.69
CA PHE A 220 -17.30 14.44 -0.71
C PHE A 220 -16.22 13.59 -1.39
N PRO A 221 -15.25 14.21 -2.09
CA PRO A 221 -14.37 13.53 -3.02
C PRO A 221 -13.23 12.74 -2.34
N CYS A 222 -12.95 12.99 -1.06
CA CYS A 222 -11.88 12.33 -0.33
C CYS A 222 -12.29 10.90 0.07
N HIS A 223 -11.44 9.92 -0.23
CA HIS A 223 -11.65 8.51 0.18
C HIS A 223 -11.21 8.23 1.62
N LYS A 224 -10.43 9.13 2.24
CA LYS A 224 -9.95 8.98 3.62
C LYS A 224 -10.85 9.66 4.67
N CYS A 225 -11.47 10.79 4.32
CA CYS A 225 -12.32 11.55 5.25
C CYS A 225 -13.59 12.10 4.59
N LYS A 226 -14.45 12.70 5.41
CA LYS A 226 -15.74 13.27 5.02
C LYS A 226 -15.66 14.77 4.66
N VAL A 227 -14.47 15.29 4.35
CA VAL A 227 -14.37 16.68 3.88
C VAL A 227 -15.09 16.82 2.54
N GLY A 228 -15.74 17.97 2.33
CA GLY A 228 -16.44 18.25 1.10
C GLY A 228 -17.67 19.12 1.34
N GLY A 229 -18.69 18.87 0.52
CA GLY A 229 -19.92 19.63 0.45
C GLY A 229 -20.25 20.01 -0.99
N THR A 230 -21.39 20.66 -1.15
CA THR A 230 -21.77 21.34 -2.38
C THR A 230 -20.71 22.37 -2.79
N GLN A 231 -20.76 22.81 -4.05
CA GLN A 231 -19.84 23.86 -4.51
C GLN A 231 -20.04 25.17 -3.76
N GLU A 232 -21.28 25.47 -3.35
CA GLU A 232 -21.62 26.65 -2.54
C GLU A 232 -20.98 26.55 -1.15
N GLU A 233 -21.14 25.42 -0.46
CA GLU A 233 -20.53 25.19 0.87
C GLU A 233 -18.99 25.28 0.80
N LYS A 234 -18.37 24.64 -0.20
CA LYS A 234 -16.90 24.71 -0.38
C LYS A 234 -16.39 26.11 -0.75
N SER A 235 -17.28 27.02 -1.16
CA SER A 235 -16.95 28.41 -1.47
C SER A 235 -17.17 29.36 -0.28
N THR A 236 -17.71 28.87 0.84
CA THR A 236 -17.75 29.61 2.12
C THR A 236 -16.35 29.66 2.74
N ASN A 237 -16.10 30.59 3.65
CA ASN A 237 -14.81 30.67 4.34
C ASN A 237 -14.54 29.37 5.12
N GLU A 238 -15.53 28.89 5.88
CA GLU A 238 -15.44 27.68 6.68
C GLU A 238 -15.21 26.45 5.80
N GLY A 239 -16.01 26.29 4.74
CA GLY A 239 -15.89 25.15 3.83
C GLY A 239 -14.60 25.16 3.01
N TYR A 240 -14.11 26.34 2.61
CA TYR A 240 -12.83 26.46 1.91
C TYR A 240 -11.65 26.14 2.83
N HIS A 241 -11.63 26.68 4.06
CA HIS A 241 -10.59 26.40 5.05
C HIS A 241 -10.55 24.93 5.47
N ALA A 242 -11.71 24.26 5.54
CA ALA A 242 -11.77 22.83 5.85
C ALA A 242 -10.99 21.96 4.84
N LEU A 243 -10.79 22.41 3.59
CA LEU A 243 -10.07 21.65 2.56
C LEU A 243 -8.56 21.54 2.83
N PHE A 244 -8.00 22.40 3.70
CA PHE A 244 -6.57 22.44 4.02
C PHE A 244 -6.17 21.50 5.16
N SER A 245 -7.13 20.86 5.81
CA SER A 245 -6.91 19.96 6.94
C SER A 245 -7.70 18.68 6.77
N SER A 246 -7.22 17.58 7.35
CA SER A 246 -7.96 16.31 7.36
C SER A 246 -9.28 16.48 8.12
N GLY A 247 -10.40 16.10 7.49
CA GLY A 247 -11.71 16.08 8.14
C GLY A 247 -11.99 14.78 8.91
N ASP A 248 -13.24 14.59 9.29
CA ASP A 248 -13.68 13.39 10.00
C ASP A 248 -13.37 12.10 9.20
N PRO A 249 -12.69 11.11 9.80
CA PRO A 249 -12.31 9.89 9.09
C PRO A 249 -13.53 9.13 8.55
N ARG A 250 -13.39 8.56 7.35
CA ARG A 250 -14.29 7.50 6.89
C ARG A 250 -13.88 6.21 7.59
N THR A 251 -14.80 5.55 8.27
CA THR A 251 -14.56 4.23 8.87
C THR A 251 -15.19 3.13 8.02
N GLN A 252 -14.59 1.94 8.01
CA GLN A 252 -15.13 0.76 7.31
C GLN A 252 -16.60 0.53 7.69
N ASN A 253 -16.92 0.52 8.99
CA ASN A 253 -18.30 0.35 9.48
C ASN A 253 -19.25 1.42 8.94
N SER A 254 -18.87 2.70 9.00
CA SER A 254 -19.76 3.78 8.53
C SER A 254 -20.01 3.71 7.02
N VAL A 255 -19.02 3.29 6.24
CA VAL A 255 -19.15 3.10 4.79
C VAL A 255 -20.02 1.88 4.51
N PHE A 256 -19.79 0.78 5.23
CA PHE A 256 -20.55 -0.45 5.09
C PHE A 256 -22.04 -0.25 5.44
N GLU A 257 -22.34 0.39 6.57
CA GLU A 257 -23.72 0.76 6.96
C GLU A 257 -24.40 1.62 5.89
N THR A 258 -23.66 2.57 5.29
CA THR A 258 -24.17 3.39 4.18
C THR A 258 -24.53 2.54 2.96
N VAL A 259 -23.67 1.57 2.60
CA VAL A 259 -23.93 0.65 1.49
C VAL A 259 -25.11 -0.30 1.81
N GLN A 260 -25.26 -0.74 3.06
CA GLN A 260 -26.43 -1.52 3.49
C GLN A 260 -27.73 -0.71 3.32
N GLN A 261 -27.74 0.55 3.75
CA GLN A 261 -28.89 1.45 3.53
C GLN A 261 -29.21 1.65 2.05
N GLN A 262 -28.19 1.74 1.18
CA GLN A 262 -28.38 1.85 -0.27
C GLN A 262 -29.05 0.61 -0.86
N ILE A 263 -28.69 -0.59 -0.37
CA ILE A 263 -29.35 -1.84 -0.74
C ILE A 263 -30.80 -1.89 -0.22
N GLU A 264 -31.07 -1.43 1.01
CA GLU A 264 -32.43 -1.35 1.54
C GLU A 264 -33.33 -0.44 0.70
N LEU A 265 -32.83 0.74 0.32
CA LEU A 265 -33.52 1.66 -0.58
C LEU A 265 -33.79 1.03 -1.96
N ALA A 266 -32.88 0.18 -2.44
CA ALA A 266 -33.06 -0.57 -3.68
C ALA A 266 -34.16 -1.62 -3.56
N CYS A 267 -34.21 -2.36 -2.45
CA CYS A 267 -35.28 -3.34 -2.16
C CYS A 267 -36.67 -2.68 -2.06
N GLU A 268 -36.73 -1.41 -1.66
CA GLU A 268 -37.96 -0.61 -1.59
C GLU A 268 -38.33 0.06 -2.92
N GLY A 269 -37.51 -0.11 -3.97
CA GLY A 269 -37.70 0.52 -5.27
C GLY A 269 -37.47 2.04 -5.28
N ASN A 270 -36.83 2.60 -4.24
CA ASN A 270 -36.71 4.04 -4.04
C ASN A 270 -35.46 4.65 -4.72
N GLU A 271 -35.43 4.57 -6.05
CA GLU A 271 -34.30 5.03 -6.87
C GLU A 271 -33.97 6.53 -6.67
N SER A 272 -34.98 7.35 -6.35
CA SER A 272 -34.78 8.79 -6.13
C SER A 272 -34.00 9.08 -4.85
N GLU A 273 -34.32 8.38 -3.76
CA GLU A 273 -33.66 8.56 -2.48
C GLU A 273 -32.26 7.94 -2.49
N LEU A 274 -32.08 6.83 -3.21
CA LEU A 274 -30.77 6.25 -3.47
C LEU A 274 -29.80 7.26 -4.12
N LYS A 275 -30.23 8.00 -5.15
CA LYS A 275 -29.40 9.02 -5.81
C LYS A 275 -29.06 10.19 -4.88
N LYS A 276 -29.97 10.58 -3.99
CA LYS A 276 -29.70 11.58 -2.95
C LYS A 276 -28.69 11.05 -1.94
N ASN A 277 -28.83 9.80 -1.51
CA ASN A 277 -27.89 9.16 -0.58
C ASN A 277 -26.47 9.12 -1.15
N TYR A 278 -26.28 8.71 -2.41
CA TYR A 278 -24.97 8.78 -3.08
C TYR A 278 -24.37 10.18 -3.02
N THR A 279 -25.18 11.20 -3.34
CA THR A 279 -24.72 12.61 -3.38
C THR A 279 -24.39 13.16 -1.99
N ALA A 280 -25.20 12.82 -0.99
CA ALA A 280 -25.08 13.31 0.39
C ALA A 280 -23.92 12.64 1.16
N THR A 281 -23.54 11.42 0.80
CA THR A 281 -22.49 10.67 1.51
C THR A 281 -21.16 10.62 0.74
N GLY A 282 -21.22 10.77 -0.59
CA GLY A 282 -20.12 10.51 -1.51
C GLY A 282 -19.72 9.02 -1.58
N VAL A 283 -20.53 8.13 -0.99
CA VAL A 283 -20.29 6.68 -0.96
C VAL A 283 -21.08 6.02 -2.07
N LYS A 284 -20.39 5.25 -2.90
CA LYS A 284 -20.96 4.42 -3.94
C LYS A 284 -19.99 3.30 -4.30
N ASP A 285 -20.28 2.09 -3.85
CA ASP A 285 -19.49 0.91 -4.16
C ASP A 285 -19.82 0.40 -5.57
N LYS A 286 -18.82 0.32 -6.46
CA LYS A 286 -19.03 -0.13 -7.85
C LYS A 286 -19.39 -1.62 -7.95
N TYR A 287 -18.88 -2.44 -7.05
CA TYR A 287 -19.20 -3.86 -7.00
C TYR A 287 -20.66 -4.04 -6.57
N THR A 288 -21.04 -3.43 -5.45
CA THR A 288 -22.41 -3.53 -4.93
C THR A 288 -23.42 -2.78 -5.81
N GLU A 289 -23.02 -1.76 -6.57
CA GLU A 289 -23.88 -1.08 -7.55
C GLU A 289 -24.48 -2.04 -8.58
N HIS A 290 -23.75 -3.09 -8.98
CA HIS A 290 -24.28 -4.12 -9.87
C HIS A 290 -25.56 -4.74 -9.28
N TRP A 291 -25.48 -5.16 -8.01
CA TRP A 291 -26.57 -5.78 -7.27
C TRP A 291 -27.71 -4.79 -6.98
N VAL A 292 -27.40 -3.55 -6.62
CA VAL A 292 -28.39 -2.48 -6.46
C VAL A 292 -29.25 -2.33 -7.72
N ASN A 293 -28.62 -2.30 -8.89
CA ASN A 293 -29.33 -2.17 -10.16
C ASN A 293 -30.17 -3.40 -10.49
N ASP A 294 -29.67 -4.61 -10.20
CA ASP A 294 -30.44 -5.84 -10.41
C ASP A 294 -31.65 -5.92 -9.47
N ILE A 295 -31.48 -5.61 -8.18
CA ILE A 295 -32.57 -5.55 -7.20
C ILE A 295 -33.64 -4.55 -7.63
N LEU A 296 -33.26 -3.34 -8.08
CA LEU A 296 -34.21 -2.35 -8.60
C LEU A 296 -34.97 -2.86 -9.84
N SER A 297 -34.28 -3.58 -10.72
CA SER A 297 -34.89 -4.20 -11.91
C SER A 297 -35.87 -5.30 -11.52
N GLN A 298 -35.52 -6.17 -10.57
CA GLN A 298 -36.40 -7.21 -10.05
C GLN A 298 -37.63 -6.62 -9.35
N PHE A 299 -37.44 -5.59 -8.52
CA PHE A 299 -38.54 -4.87 -7.87
C PHE A 299 -39.54 -4.34 -8.89
N LYS A 300 -39.06 -3.62 -9.91
CA LYS A 300 -39.90 -3.04 -10.97
C LYS A 300 -40.71 -4.13 -11.70
N LYS A 301 -40.05 -5.22 -12.13
CA LYS A 301 -40.71 -6.35 -12.81
C LYS A 301 -41.80 -7.01 -11.95
N ALA A 302 -41.51 -7.22 -10.67
CA ALA A 302 -42.45 -7.85 -9.75
C ALA A 302 -43.70 -6.98 -9.53
N VAL A 303 -43.52 -5.68 -9.31
CA VAL A 303 -44.65 -4.73 -9.17
C VAL A 303 -45.45 -4.61 -10.46
N GLU A 304 -44.79 -4.56 -11.63
CA GLU A 304 -45.46 -4.56 -12.94
C GLU A 304 -46.28 -5.84 -13.19
N SER A 305 -45.84 -6.99 -12.65
CA SER A 305 -46.61 -8.24 -12.68
C SER A 305 -47.80 -8.28 -11.72
N GLY A 306 -48.05 -7.20 -10.96
CA GLY A 306 -49.17 -7.06 -10.04
C GLY A 306 -48.90 -7.56 -8.62
N LYS A 307 -47.65 -7.88 -8.26
CA LYS A 307 -47.31 -8.17 -6.86
C LYS A 307 -47.39 -6.91 -6.01
N ASP A 308 -47.84 -7.08 -4.76
CA ASP A 308 -47.86 -6.01 -3.77
C ASP A 308 -46.44 -5.54 -3.40
N LYS A 309 -46.26 -4.23 -3.23
CA LYS A 309 -44.94 -3.62 -3.01
C LYS A 309 -44.29 -4.05 -1.69
N ASP A 310 -45.08 -4.20 -0.62
CA ASP A 310 -44.55 -4.56 0.69
C ASP A 310 -44.10 -6.02 0.70
N VAL A 311 -44.85 -6.88 -0.01
CA VAL A 311 -44.45 -8.29 -0.23
C VAL A 311 -43.16 -8.38 -1.02
N VAL A 312 -43.05 -7.66 -2.15
CA VAL A 312 -41.81 -7.66 -2.96
C VAL A 312 -40.62 -7.12 -2.16
N THR A 313 -40.83 -6.06 -1.38
CA THR A 313 -39.78 -5.49 -0.51
C THR A 313 -39.30 -6.53 0.50
N ALA A 314 -40.21 -7.23 1.17
CA ALA A 314 -39.88 -8.27 2.14
C ALA A 314 -39.16 -9.46 1.49
N GLU A 315 -39.62 -9.93 0.33
CA GLU A 315 -38.96 -10.99 -0.46
C GLU A 315 -37.52 -10.60 -0.82
N LEU A 316 -37.31 -9.37 -1.33
CA LEU A 316 -35.98 -8.89 -1.71
C LEU A 316 -35.06 -8.68 -0.50
N LYS A 317 -35.56 -8.11 0.61
CA LYS A 317 -34.77 -7.96 1.84
C LYS A 317 -34.34 -9.31 2.41
N GLN A 318 -35.21 -10.31 2.35
CA GLN A 318 -34.87 -11.68 2.76
C GLN A 318 -33.83 -12.28 1.81
N TRP A 319 -33.99 -12.13 0.50
CA TRP A 319 -33.00 -12.59 -0.49
C TRP A 319 -31.63 -11.97 -0.27
N VAL A 320 -31.57 -10.65 -0.02
CA VAL A 320 -30.31 -9.93 0.31
C VAL A 320 -29.64 -10.54 1.54
N LYS A 321 -30.40 -10.82 2.58
CA LYS A 321 -29.87 -11.44 3.81
C LYS A 321 -29.26 -12.81 3.52
N ASP A 322 -29.94 -13.62 2.70
CA ASP A 322 -29.50 -14.97 2.34
C ASP A 322 -28.29 -14.98 1.39
N HIS A 323 -27.98 -13.87 0.72
CA HIS A 323 -26.88 -13.74 -0.26
C HIS A 323 -25.90 -12.61 0.10
N SER A 324 -25.83 -12.21 1.37
CA SER A 324 -25.02 -11.06 1.82
C SER A 324 -23.54 -11.19 1.44
N ASP A 325 -22.98 -12.40 1.47
CA ASP A 325 -21.60 -12.68 1.09
C ASP A 325 -21.28 -12.35 -0.38
N ASP A 326 -22.30 -12.35 -1.26
CA ASP A 326 -22.13 -12.08 -2.70
C ASP A 326 -22.44 -10.62 -3.07
N ILE A 327 -23.23 -9.94 -2.26
CA ILE A 327 -23.72 -8.58 -2.57
C ILE A 327 -22.69 -7.52 -2.19
N TYR A 328 -21.98 -7.73 -1.09
CA TYR A 328 -21.06 -6.74 -0.52
C TYR A 328 -19.62 -7.00 -0.93
N SER A 329 -18.90 -5.91 -1.22
CA SER A 329 -17.48 -5.95 -1.56
C SER A 329 -16.65 -6.54 -0.41
N ALA A 330 -15.73 -7.44 -0.73
CA ALA A 330 -14.80 -8.00 0.25
C ALA A 330 -13.93 -6.93 0.93
N PHE A 331 -13.68 -5.79 0.27
CA PHE A 331 -12.97 -4.67 0.90
C PHE A 331 -13.73 -4.06 2.07
N LEU A 332 -15.06 -4.17 2.11
CA LEU A 332 -15.89 -3.67 3.20
C LEU A 332 -16.15 -4.71 4.28
N THR A 333 -16.09 -6.00 3.95
CA THR A 333 -16.44 -7.10 4.87
C THR A 333 -15.23 -7.85 5.45
N THR A 334 -14.02 -7.59 4.95
CA THR A 334 -12.79 -8.24 5.45
C THR A 334 -12.33 -7.62 6.76
N ASP A 335 -12.16 -8.47 7.78
CA ASP A 335 -11.52 -8.07 9.03
C ASP A 335 -10.01 -7.82 8.84
N GLY A 336 -9.49 -6.80 9.52
CA GLY A 336 -8.07 -6.49 9.54
C GLY A 336 -7.57 -5.62 8.38
N PHE A 337 -8.42 -5.32 7.38
CA PHE A 337 -8.14 -4.34 6.32
C PHE A 337 -9.21 -3.24 6.31
N VAL A 338 -8.79 -2.00 6.53
CA VAL A 338 -9.65 -0.81 6.57
C VAL A 338 -9.34 0.06 5.36
N PRO A 339 -10.17 0.05 4.29
CA PRO A 339 -9.86 0.71 3.02
C PRO A 339 -9.34 2.15 3.12
N SER A 340 -10.03 3.01 3.87
CA SER A 340 -9.70 4.44 4.02
C SER A 340 -8.37 4.69 4.73
N ARG A 341 -7.92 3.73 5.54
CA ARG A 341 -6.70 3.82 6.34
C ARG A 341 -5.54 3.11 5.66
N ASP A 342 -5.81 1.94 5.08
CA ASP A 342 -4.81 0.99 4.58
C ASP A 342 -4.51 1.18 3.07
N THR A 343 -5.03 2.26 2.47
CA THR A 343 -4.65 2.82 1.17
C THR A 343 -3.84 4.11 1.37
N PRO A 344 -2.52 4.06 1.63
CA PRO A 344 -1.71 5.27 1.85
C PRO A 344 -1.61 6.15 0.60
N ILE A 345 -1.34 7.44 0.78
CA ILE A 345 -1.08 8.36 -0.35
C ILE A 345 0.09 7.83 -1.19
N GLU A 346 -0.17 7.65 -2.48
CA GLU A 346 0.83 7.22 -3.45
C GLU A 346 1.56 8.43 -4.06
N LEU A 347 2.91 8.44 -3.96
CA LEU A 347 3.73 9.61 -4.28
C LEU A 347 3.73 9.96 -5.78
N LEU A 348 3.74 8.96 -6.66
CA LEU A 348 3.76 9.19 -8.10
C LEU A 348 2.46 9.88 -8.57
N HIS A 349 1.31 9.39 -8.16
CA HIS A 349 0.00 9.84 -8.59
C HIS A 349 -0.47 11.07 -7.82
N THR A 350 -0.17 11.18 -6.53
CA THR A 350 -0.61 12.34 -5.73
C THR A 350 0.35 13.52 -5.85
N ILE A 351 1.66 13.27 -5.84
CA ILE A 351 2.66 14.36 -5.88
C ILE A 351 3.04 14.70 -7.31
N LEU A 352 3.70 13.77 -8.01
CA LEU A 352 4.32 14.05 -9.32
C LEU A 352 3.27 14.30 -10.41
N LEU A 353 2.34 13.36 -10.59
CA LEU A 353 1.24 13.42 -11.56
C LEU A 353 0.00 14.15 -11.00
N GLY A 354 0.09 14.68 -9.79
CA GLY A 354 -0.96 15.43 -9.11
C GLY A 354 -0.56 16.87 -8.87
N VAL A 355 -0.17 17.21 -7.64
CA VAL A 355 0.02 18.62 -7.24
C VAL A 355 1.16 19.31 -7.98
N LEU A 356 2.26 18.62 -8.27
CA LEU A 356 3.36 19.18 -9.06
C LEU A 356 2.93 19.43 -10.50
N LYS A 357 2.13 18.52 -11.09
CA LYS A 357 1.54 18.72 -12.41
C LYS A 357 0.64 19.97 -12.44
N TYR A 358 -0.09 20.25 -11.38
CA TYR A 358 -0.92 21.47 -11.29
C TYR A 358 -0.05 22.73 -11.25
N LEU A 359 0.97 22.76 -10.38
CA LEU A 359 1.91 23.88 -10.29
C LEU A 359 2.68 24.08 -11.61
N TRP A 360 3.14 23.01 -12.24
CA TRP A 360 3.81 23.07 -13.53
C TRP A 360 2.89 23.68 -14.59
N HIS A 361 1.64 23.22 -14.65
CA HIS A 361 0.67 23.75 -15.61
C HIS A 361 0.41 25.25 -15.42
N THR A 362 0.21 25.73 -14.19
CA THR A 362 0.02 27.17 -13.95
C THR A 362 1.29 27.98 -14.29
N THR A 363 2.46 27.41 -14.01
CA THR A 363 3.76 28.02 -14.30
C THR A 363 4.01 28.22 -15.79
N HIS A 364 3.96 27.14 -16.59
CA HIS A 364 4.43 27.22 -17.99
C HIS A 364 3.36 27.78 -18.96
N THR A 365 2.11 27.93 -18.52
CA THR A 365 1.00 28.33 -19.41
C THR A 365 1.10 29.81 -19.80
N SER A 366 1.63 30.66 -18.92
CA SER A 366 1.84 32.09 -19.17
C SER A 366 3.13 32.40 -19.97
N TRP A 367 4.03 31.43 -20.14
CA TRP A 367 5.33 31.66 -20.76
C TRP A 367 5.27 31.95 -22.26
N THR A 368 5.99 32.98 -22.67
CA THR A 368 6.28 33.30 -24.08
C THR A 368 7.22 32.25 -24.72
N PRO A 369 7.34 32.21 -26.06
CA PRO A 369 8.31 31.34 -26.72
C PRO A 369 9.75 31.56 -26.24
N ASP A 370 10.16 32.80 -26.00
CA ASP A 370 11.50 33.14 -25.53
C ASP A 370 11.75 32.67 -24.09
N GLN A 371 10.77 32.84 -23.20
CA GLN A 371 10.84 32.31 -21.82
C GLN A 371 10.93 30.78 -21.81
N LYS A 372 10.15 30.10 -22.65
CA LYS A 372 10.24 28.64 -22.82
C LYS A 372 11.62 28.22 -23.30
N LYS A 373 12.17 28.94 -24.27
CA LYS A 373 13.51 28.63 -24.80
C LYS A 373 14.60 28.88 -23.76
N LEU A 374 14.49 29.95 -22.96
CA LEU A 374 15.43 30.24 -21.88
C LEU A 374 15.37 29.16 -20.80
N PHE A 375 14.17 28.75 -20.36
CA PHE A 375 14.01 27.64 -19.42
C PHE A 375 14.59 26.32 -19.96
N GLU A 376 14.35 26.00 -21.24
CA GLU A 376 14.91 24.83 -21.90
C GLU A 376 16.44 24.82 -21.81
N LEU A 377 17.09 25.93 -22.14
CA LEU A 377 18.55 26.06 -22.10
C LEU A 377 19.09 25.93 -20.67
N ARG A 378 18.46 26.61 -19.70
CA ARG A 378 18.83 26.54 -18.28
C ARG A 378 18.71 25.12 -17.74
N LEU A 379 17.57 24.46 -17.98
CA LEU A 379 17.33 23.09 -17.54
C LEU A 379 18.30 22.10 -18.21
N GLN A 380 18.62 22.28 -19.49
CA GLN A 380 19.58 21.44 -20.21
C GLN A 380 21.01 21.57 -19.67
N ALA A 381 21.35 22.75 -19.13
CA ALA A 381 22.66 23.04 -18.54
C ALA A 381 22.81 22.53 -17.10
N THR A 382 21.78 21.91 -16.51
CA THR A 382 21.86 21.32 -15.17
C THR A 382 22.96 20.27 -15.12
N ASP A 383 23.84 20.40 -14.13
CA ASP A 383 24.81 19.35 -13.83
C ASP A 383 24.09 18.13 -13.22
N THR A 384 24.13 17.00 -13.91
CA THR A 384 23.49 15.75 -13.49
C THR A 384 24.39 14.89 -12.59
N THR A 385 25.60 15.34 -12.25
CA THR A 385 26.62 14.52 -11.56
C THR A 385 26.21 14.08 -10.14
N GLY A 386 25.17 14.69 -9.56
CA GLY A 386 24.58 14.28 -8.28
C GLY A 386 23.15 13.71 -8.36
N LEU A 387 22.59 13.55 -9.56
CA LEU A 387 21.20 13.14 -9.74
C LEU A 387 21.09 11.68 -10.20
N SER A 388 20.11 10.97 -9.66
CA SER A 388 19.76 9.60 -10.08
C SER A 388 18.89 9.60 -11.35
N VAL A 389 19.26 10.42 -12.35
CA VAL A 389 18.53 10.58 -13.62
C VAL A 389 19.48 10.37 -14.79
N GLU A 390 19.01 9.72 -15.87
CA GLU A 390 19.76 9.79 -17.14
C GLU A 390 19.72 11.23 -17.67
N GLY A 391 20.58 11.55 -18.64
CA GLY A 391 20.71 12.90 -19.22
C GLY A 391 19.36 13.58 -19.47
N ILE A 392 19.24 14.83 -19.00
CA ILE A 392 18.02 15.61 -19.09
C ILE A 392 17.73 15.94 -20.56
N ARG A 393 16.52 15.64 -21.02
CA ARG A 393 16.03 16.01 -22.36
C ARG A 393 15.15 17.24 -22.26
N ALA A 394 15.74 18.40 -22.01
CA ALA A 394 14.98 19.62 -21.68
C ALA A 394 14.04 20.04 -22.82
N GLY A 395 14.50 19.94 -24.08
CA GLY A 395 13.67 20.24 -25.25
C GLY A 395 12.40 19.39 -25.32
N TYR A 396 12.48 18.11 -24.94
CA TYR A 396 11.30 17.24 -24.83
C TYR A 396 10.35 17.71 -23.72
N ILE A 397 10.89 18.05 -22.54
CA ILE A 397 10.08 18.51 -21.40
C ILE A 397 9.29 19.78 -21.76
N VAL A 398 9.93 20.73 -22.44
CA VAL A 398 9.29 21.99 -22.86
C VAL A 398 8.31 21.76 -24.00
N GLN A 399 8.69 20.98 -25.02
CA GLN A 399 7.83 20.68 -26.17
C GLN A 399 6.55 19.94 -25.76
N TYR A 400 6.66 18.98 -24.83
CA TYR A 400 5.56 18.13 -24.38
C TYR A 400 5.09 18.48 -22.97
N ALA A 401 5.18 19.75 -22.55
CA ALA A 401 4.89 20.21 -21.20
C ALA A 401 3.53 19.77 -20.62
N LYS A 402 2.55 19.48 -21.48
CA LYS A 402 1.19 19.03 -21.08
C LYS A 402 1.05 17.51 -20.89
N SER A 403 2.02 16.72 -21.34
CA SER A 403 1.93 15.26 -21.44
C SER A 403 3.14 14.54 -20.82
N LEU A 404 3.73 15.16 -19.79
CA LEU A 404 4.87 14.60 -19.07
C LEU A 404 4.44 13.39 -18.21
N ILE A 405 5.38 12.46 -18.01
CA ILE A 405 5.24 11.29 -17.14
C ILE A 405 6.06 11.47 -15.85
N GLY A 406 5.90 10.56 -14.88
CA GLY A 406 6.49 10.64 -13.55
C GLY A 406 7.99 10.93 -13.55
N ARG A 407 8.75 10.28 -14.44
CA ARG A 407 10.19 10.51 -14.58
C ARG A 407 10.55 11.97 -14.92
N GLN A 408 9.83 12.63 -15.83
CA GLN A 408 10.14 14.04 -16.14
C GLN A 408 9.68 14.97 -15.02
N PHE A 409 8.54 14.68 -14.38
CA PHE A 409 8.11 15.43 -13.21
C PHE A 409 9.11 15.31 -12.05
N LYS A 410 9.72 14.14 -11.84
CA LYS A 410 10.79 13.95 -10.86
C LYS A 410 12.03 14.79 -11.15
N ILE A 411 12.37 15.00 -12.44
CA ILE A 411 13.43 15.93 -12.85
C ILE A 411 13.03 17.38 -12.53
N LEU A 412 11.82 17.78 -12.91
CA LEU A 412 11.31 19.13 -12.63
C LEU A 412 11.27 19.42 -11.14
N LEU A 413 10.80 18.48 -10.32
CA LEU A 413 10.74 18.63 -8.86
C LEU A 413 12.12 18.93 -8.24
N GLN A 414 13.16 18.25 -8.74
CA GLN A 414 14.52 18.41 -8.23
C GLN A 414 15.23 19.65 -8.78
N CYS A 415 14.94 20.06 -10.02
CA CYS A 415 15.80 21.01 -10.75
C CYS A 415 15.13 22.34 -11.09
N ALA A 416 13.80 22.38 -11.24
CA ALA A 416 13.14 23.54 -11.86
C ALA A 416 13.30 24.82 -11.04
N VAL A 417 13.26 24.73 -9.70
CA VAL A 417 13.37 25.90 -8.80
C VAL A 417 14.65 26.73 -9.07
N PHE A 418 15.74 26.08 -9.49
CA PHE A 418 17.00 26.76 -9.81
C PHE A 418 16.97 27.52 -11.14
N HIS A 419 16.02 27.22 -12.02
CA HIS A 419 16.01 27.69 -13.42
C HIS A 419 14.85 28.63 -13.75
N ILE A 420 13.82 28.67 -12.90
CA ILE A 420 12.63 29.50 -13.08
C ILE A 420 12.74 30.90 -12.47
N HIS A 421 13.80 31.19 -11.71
CA HIS A 421 14.08 32.56 -11.24
C HIS A 421 13.98 33.50 -12.44
N ASP A 422 13.39 34.70 -12.28
CA ASP A 422 13.09 35.69 -13.35
C ASP A 422 12.11 35.28 -14.47
N LEU A 423 11.65 34.02 -14.52
CA LEU A 423 10.66 33.54 -15.48
C LEU A 423 9.23 33.50 -14.92
N VAL A 424 9.08 33.68 -13.62
CA VAL A 424 7.82 33.59 -12.89
C VAL A 424 7.72 34.73 -11.87
N ASP A 425 6.50 35.05 -11.44
CA ASP A 425 6.28 35.98 -10.33
C ASP A 425 6.66 35.38 -8.97
N GLU A 426 6.67 36.21 -7.93
CA GLU A 426 7.07 35.81 -6.57
C GLU A 426 6.16 34.71 -5.99
N ASN A 427 4.86 34.71 -6.30
CA ASN A 427 3.93 33.71 -5.79
C ASN A 427 4.26 32.33 -6.37
N HIS A 428 4.47 32.24 -7.68
CA HIS A 428 4.94 31.03 -8.34
C HIS A 428 6.29 30.58 -7.80
N PHE A 429 7.26 31.51 -7.66
CA PHE A 429 8.58 31.16 -7.16
C PHE A 429 8.53 30.61 -5.72
N ARG A 430 7.70 31.20 -4.85
CA ARG A 430 7.44 30.69 -3.50
C ARG A 430 6.80 29.30 -3.50
N ALA A 431 5.81 29.04 -4.37
CA ALA A 431 5.22 27.71 -4.48
C ALA A 431 6.22 26.64 -4.95
N TRP A 432 7.16 26.99 -5.84
CA TRP A 432 8.24 26.09 -6.25
C TRP A 432 9.27 25.82 -5.15
N LYS A 433 9.57 26.80 -4.29
CA LYS A 433 10.37 26.57 -3.08
C LYS A 433 9.63 25.62 -2.13
N ALA A 434 8.36 25.90 -1.84
CA ALA A 434 7.54 25.11 -0.92
C ALA A 434 7.35 23.65 -1.39
N VAL A 435 7.14 23.40 -2.69
CA VAL A 435 7.06 22.01 -3.20
C VAL A 435 8.41 21.30 -3.14
N GLY A 436 9.52 22.04 -3.23
CA GLY A 436 10.87 21.52 -3.04
C GLY A 436 11.10 21.03 -1.61
N ASP A 437 10.73 21.85 -0.62
CA ASP A 437 10.80 21.49 0.80
C ASP A 437 9.89 20.29 1.12
N LEU A 438 8.65 20.29 0.60
CA LEU A 438 7.73 19.17 0.72
C LEU A 438 8.33 17.87 0.14
N ALA A 439 8.91 17.95 -1.05
CA ALA A 439 9.52 16.79 -1.70
C ALA A 439 10.73 16.26 -0.94
N ALA A 440 11.54 17.13 -0.35
CA ALA A 440 12.68 16.74 0.46
C ALA A 440 12.25 15.85 1.64
N LEU A 441 11.15 16.19 2.31
CA LEU A 441 10.62 15.36 3.41
C LEU A 441 9.96 14.08 2.90
N LEU A 442 9.09 14.16 1.88
CA LEU A 442 8.33 12.99 1.39
C LEU A 442 9.19 11.85 0.84
N TRP A 443 10.41 12.16 0.35
CA TRP A 443 11.36 11.18 -0.17
C TRP A 443 12.45 10.77 0.83
N LEU A 444 12.34 11.14 2.12
CA LEU A 444 13.24 10.64 3.14
C LEU A 444 13.08 9.11 3.29
N PRO A 445 14.17 8.33 3.19
CA PRO A 445 14.09 6.88 3.26
C PRO A 445 13.92 6.35 4.68
N GLU A 446 14.28 7.15 5.69
CA GLU A 446 14.31 6.80 7.11
C GLU A 446 13.85 8.00 7.94
N ILE A 447 13.21 7.73 9.07
CA ILE A 447 12.65 8.74 9.98
C ILE A 447 13.20 8.44 11.38
N ASP A 448 14.08 9.30 11.87
CA ASP A 448 14.71 9.13 13.19
C ASP A 448 13.76 9.49 14.33
N ASN A 449 13.00 10.59 14.16
CA ASN A 449 12.02 11.06 15.12
C ASN A 449 10.68 11.30 14.43
N MET A 450 9.72 10.40 14.69
CA MET A 450 8.39 10.44 14.08
C MET A 450 7.61 11.72 14.40
N GLU A 451 7.71 12.24 15.63
CA GLU A 451 6.94 13.42 16.02
C GLU A 451 7.49 14.70 15.40
N VAL A 452 8.82 14.88 15.40
CA VAL A 452 9.47 16.02 14.74
C VAL A 452 9.19 15.97 13.24
N TYR A 453 9.41 14.82 12.60
CA TYR A 453 9.15 14.64 11.18
C TYR A 453 7.69 14.95 10.82
N CYS A 454 6.72 14.46 11.58
CA CYS A 454 5.31 14.73 11.30
C CYS A 454 4.95 16.20 11.51
N ALA A 455 5.52 16.87 12.51
CA ALA A 455 5.32 18.30 12.73
C ALA A 455 5.88 19.12 11.56
N ASP A 456 7.10 18.83 11.11
CA ASP A 456 7.72 19.48 9.96
C ASP A 456 6.92 19.21 8.68
N LEU A 457 6.47 17.96 8.49
CA LEU A 457 5.67 17.56 7.35
C LEU A 457 4.33 18.34 7.30
N HIS A 458 3.66 18.52 8.44
CA HIS A 458 2.46 19.35 8.51
C HIS A 458 2.73 20.80 8.05
N VAL A 459 3.84 21.39 8.51
CA VAL A 459 4.21 22.77 8.15
C VAL A 459 4.51 22.91 6.66
N VAL A 460 5.31 22.02 6.08
CA VAL A 460 5.64 22.13 4.64
C VAL A 460 4.43 21.86 3.74
N ILE A 461 3.49 20.99 4.16
CA ILE A 461 2.22 20.78 3.46
C ILE A 461 1.39 22.05 3.48
N ALA A 462 1.21 22.67 4.66
CA ALA A 462 0.46 23.91 4.80
C ALA A 462 1.07 25.03 3.93
N ASN A 463 2.39 25.24 4.02
CA ASN A 463 3.10 26.23 3.21
C ASN A 463 2.91 26.03 1.71
N PHE A 464 2.94 24.77 1.24
CA PHE A 464 2.73 24.45 -0.16
C PHE A 464 1.28 24.67 -0.60
N LEU A 465 0.30 24.22 0.19
CA LEU A 465 -1.12 24.39 -0.10
C LEU A 465 -1.52 25.87 -0.14
N ASP A 466 -1.07 26.66 0.83
CA ASP A 466 -1.30 28.11 0.88
C ASP A 466 -0.68 28.79 -0.35
N SER A 467 0.58 28.47 -0.66
CA SER A 467 1.27 29.04 -1.84
C SER A 467 0.58 28.67 -3.15
N LEU A 468 0.04 27.46 -3.27
CA LEU A 468 -0.71 27.02 -4.45
C LEU A 468 -2.08 27.70 -4.54
N ALA A 469 -2.77 27.89 -3.40
CA ALA A 469 -4.05 28.57 -3.34
C ALA A 469 -3.94 30.06 -3.69
N GLU A 470 -2.83 30.71 -3.36
CA GLU A 470 -2.55 32.09 -3.79
C GLU A 470 -2.37 32.23 -5.31
N ILE A 471 -1.92 31.17 -5.99
CA ILE A 471 -1.77 31.14 -7.45
C ILE A 471 -3.10 30.79 -8.13
N ASP A 472 -3.76 29.74 -7.66
CA ASP A 472 -5.01 29.25 -8.22
C ASP A 472 -5.89 28.62 -7.12
N PRO A 473 -6.75 29.42 -6.46
CA PRO A 473 -7.56 28.96 -5.33
C PRO A 473 -8.58 27.89 -5.74
N SER A 474 -8.94 27.81 -7.03
CA SER A 474 -9.87 26.80 -7.55
C SER A 474 -9.34 25.37 -7.39
N LYS A 475 -8.01 25.19 -7.25
CA LYS A 475 -7.40 23.87 -7.11
C LYS A 475 -7.81 23.18 -5.82
N MET A 476 -8.02 23.92 -4.73
CA MET A 476 -8.48 23.34 -3.47
C MET A 476 -9.87 22.72 -3.59
N VAL A 477 -10.76 23.38 -4.33
CA VAL A 477 -12.16 22.94 -4.49
C VAL A 477 -12.32 21.85 -5.55
N THR A 478 -11.49 21.87 -6.59
CA THR A 478 -11.64 21.02 -7.79
C THR A 478 -10.67 19.84 -7.87
N LYS A 479 -9.59 19.83 -7.08
CA LYS A 479 -8.55 18.79 -7.15
C LYS A 479 -8.37 18.10 -5.81
N VAL A 480 -9.01 16.95 -5.63
CA VAL A 480 -8.90 16.12 -4.40
C VAL A 480 -7.45 15.82 -3.99
N LYS A 481 -6.50 15.75 -4.92
CA LYS A 481 -5.09 15.46 -4.63
C LYS A 481 -4.43 16.51 -3.73
N THR A 482 -4.89 17.76 -3.75
CA THR A 482 -4.38 18.80 -2.84
C THR A 482 -4.82 18.49 -1.41
N HIS A 483 -6.09 18.14 -1.21
CA HIS A 483 -6.61 17.76 0.09
C HIS A 483 -6.00 16.44 0.61
N LEU A 484 -5.78 15.46 -0.28
CA LEU A 484 -5.17 14.18 0.12
C LEU A 484 -3.82 14.37 0.80
N LEU A 485 -3.02 15.39 0.42
CA LEU A 485 -1.75 15.70 1.11
C LEU A 485 -1.92 15.88 2.62
N SER A 486 -3.03 16.44 3.09
CA SER A 486 -3.28 16.65 4.52
C SER A 486 -3.25 15.35 5.33
N HIS A 487 -3.49 14.20 4.68
CA HIS A 487 -3.44 12.88 5.32
C HIS A 487 -2.03 12.27 5.39
N ALA A 488 -1.02 12.86 4.73
CA ALA A 488 0.33 12.29 4.68
C ALA A 488 0.97 12.09 6.06
N PRO A 489 0.82 13.00 7.05
CA PRO A 489 1.35 12.78 8.40
C PRO A 489 0.70 11.58 9.10
N THR A 490 -0.61 11.36 8.90
CA THR A 490 -1.30 10.18 9.44
C THR A 490 -0.81 8.90 8.78
N ASP A 491 -0.69 8.88 7.46
CA ASP A 491 -0.16 7.72 6.72
C ASP A 491 1.29 7.42 7.13
N VAL A 492 2.12 8.44 7.33
CA VAL A 492 3.51 8.26 7.79
C VAL A 492 3.59 7.63 9.17
N ARG A 493 2.74 8.06 10.11
CA ARG A 493 2.71 7.44 11.44
C ARG A 493 2.35 5.95 11.39
N MET A 494 1.51 5.55 10.44
CA MET A 494 1.09 4.15 10.29
C MET A 494 2.09 3.29 9.54
N PHE A 495 2.65 3.80 8.44
CA PHE A 495 3.44 2.99 7.50
C PHE A 495 4.93 3.31 7.48
N GLY A 496 5.35 4.33 8.23
CA GLY A 496 6.67 4.92 8.14
C GLY A 496 6.83 5.75 6.86
N PRO A 497 8.04 5.82 6.28
CA PRO A 497 8.28 6.58 5.05
C PRO A 497 7.33 6.17 3.89
N LEU A 498 6.64 7.14 3.29
CA LEU A 498 5.72 6.92 2.15
C LEU A 498 6.43 6.40 0.91
N LEU A 499 7.75 6.52 0.83
CA LEU A 499 8.56 5.85 -0.19
C LEU A 499 8.32 4.33 -0.23
N GLY A 500 7.89 3.74 0.89
CA GLY A 500 7.53 2.33 0.94
C GLY A 500 6.18 1.98 0.31
N ALA A 501 5.35 2.97 -0.05
CA ALA A 501 4.02 2.77 -0.64
C ALA A 501 3.96 3.11 -2.13
N ILE A 502 5.10 3.36 -2.78
CA ILE A 502 5.14 3.70 -4.20
C ILE A 502 4.78 2.49 -5.08
N THR A 503 4.04 2.74 -6.15
CA THR A 503 3.53 1.69 -7.05
C THR A 503 4.44 1.40 -8.25
N GLU A 504 5.57 2.11 -8.40
CA GLU A 504 6.44 2.02 -9.59
C GLU A 504 6.93 0.60 -9.89
N ALA A 505 7.21 -0.22 -8.86
CA ALA A 505 7.64 -1.61 -9.05
C ALA A 505 6.50 -2.51 -9.55
N PHE A 506 5.26 -2.29 -9.09
CA PHE A 506 4.08 -2.99 -9.60
C PHE A 506 3.76 -2.56 -11.03
N GLU A 507 3.83 -1.26 -11.31
CA GLU A 507 3.63 -0.72 -12.66
C GLU A 507 4.70 -1.19 -13.66
N SER A 508 5.95 -1.37 -13.22
CA SER A 508 7.00 -1.94 -14.08
C SER A 508 6.69 -3.39 -14.44
N PHE A 509 6.17 -4.16 -13.49
CA PHE A 509 5.77 -5.56 -13.69
C PHE A 509 4.65 -5.72 -14.74
N ASN A 510 3.85 -4.67 -15.01
CA ASN A 510 2.90 -4.67 -16.13
C ASN A 510 3.58 -4.90 -17.50
N ALA A 511 4.88 -4.63 -17.64
CA ALA A 511 5.63 -4.99 -18.84
C ALA A 511 5.87 -6.51 -18.96
N VAL A 512 6.17 -7.18 -17.84
CA VAL A 512 6.31 -8.64 -17.76
C VAL A 512 4.98 -9.32 -18.09
N PHE A 513 3.89 -8.85 -17.48
CA PHE A 513 2.53 -9.29 -17.79
C PHE A 513 2.20 -9.16 -19.28
N ARG A 514 2.46 -8.00 -19.89
CA ARG A 514 2.22 -7.78 -21.33
C ARG A 514 3.04 -8.73 -22.20
N GLY A 515 4.28 -9.02 -21.80
CA GLY A 515 5.11 -10.03 -22.47
C GLY A 515 4.44 -11.40 -22.51
N ALA A 516 3.86 -11.84 -21.40
CA ALA A 516 3.14 -13.11 -21.32
C ALA A 516 1.86 -13.12 -22.18
N SER A 517 1.11 -12.01 -22.16
CA SER A 517 -0.09 -11.86 -22.98
C SER A 517 0.22 -11.93 -24.48
N ILE A 518 1.17 -11.13 -24.97
CA ILE A 518 1.52 -10.98 -26.40
C ILE A 518 2.04 -12.28 -27.01
N LEU A 519 2.70 -13.13 -26.22
CA LEU A 519 3.31 -14.38 -26.68
C LEU A 519 2.39 -15.60 -26.51
N SER A 520 1.15 -15.40 -26.06
CA SER A 520 0.14 -16.46 -25.91
C SER A 520 -0.58 -16.79 -27.23
N ASN A 521 -1.40 -17.85 -27.22
CA ASN A 521 -2.27 -18.17 -28.36
C ASN A 521 -3.58 -17.35 -28.37
N HIS A 522 -3.81 -16.53 -27.34
CA HIS A 522 -4.96 -15.65 -27.15
C HIS A 522 -6.35 -16.31 -27.07
N ARG A 523 -6.45 -17.63 -26.90
CA ARG A 523 -7.75 -18.32 -26.74
C ARG A 523 -8.32 -18.19 -25.34
N ALA A 524 -7.45 -18.21 -24.33
CA ALA A 524 -7.80 -17.98 -22.94
C ALA A 524 -6.72 -17.10 -22.28
N PRO A 525 -6.65 -15.80 -22.64
CA PRO A 525 -5.53 -14.93 -22.27
C PRO A 525 -5.20 -14.96 -20.77
N SER A 526 -6.21 -14.84 -19.90
CA SER A 526 -5.98 -14.85 -18.45
C SER A 526 -5.36 -16.15 -17.95
N ARG A 527 -5.79 -17.29 -18.48
CA ARG A 527 -5.23 -18.61 -18.13
C ARG A 527 -3.80 -18.76 -18.62
N ASP A 528 -3.55 -18.42 -19.88
CA ASP A 528 -2.23 -18.58 -20.49
C ASP A 528 -1.19 -17.69 -19.79
N ILE A 529 -1.57 -16.44 -19.47
CA ILE A 529 -0.74 -15.51 -18.70
C ILE A 529 -0.45 -16.07 -17.31
N ALA A 530 -1.47 -16.55 -16.60
CA ALA A 530 -1.30 -17.10 -15.25
C ALA A 530 -0.34 -18.28 -15.23
N ILE A 531 -0.43 -19.20 -16.21
CA ILE A 531 0.49 -20.34 -16.33
C ILE A 531 1.92 -19.84 -16.57
N GLN A 532 2.12 -18.92 -17.51
CA GLN A 532 3.45 -18.41 -17.84
C GLN A 532 4.09 -17.62 -16.68
N LEU A 533 3.31 -16.83 -15.94
CA LEU A 533 3.82 -16.12 -14.76
C LEU A 533 4.10 -17.10 -13.60
N ALA A 534 3.31 -18.16 -13.43
CA ALA A 534 3.59 -19.21 -12.46
C ALA A 534 4.89 -19.97 -12.76
N GLU A 535 5.20 -20.21 -14.04
CA GLU A 535 6.49 -20.79 -14.47
C GLU A 535 7.66 -19.85 -14.13
N GLN A 536 7.50 -18.55 -14.34
CA GLN A 536 8.51 -17.55 -13.97
C GLN A 536 8.73 -17.48 -12.45
N GLU A 537 7.65 -17.48 -11.65
CA GLU A 537 7.74 -17.55 -10.19
C GLU A 537 8.44 -18.84 -9.73
N THR A 538 8.15 -19.97 -10.38
CA THR A 538 8.84 -21.23 -10.11
C THR A 538 10.35 -21.13 -10.38
N ILE A 539 10.75 -20.45 -11.47
CA ILE A 539 12.16 -20.18 -11.76
C ILE A 539 12.76 -19.29 -10.65
N LYS A 540 12.13 -18.16 -10.31
CA LYS A 540 12.59 -17.25 -9.24
C LYS A 540 12.83 -18.01 -7.93
N HIS A 541 11.84 -18.78 -7.48
CA HIS A 541 11.91 -19.59 -6.26
C HIS A 541 13.10 -20.56 -6.28
N ARG A 542 13.27 -21.30 -7.39
CA ARG A 542 14.34 -22.29 -7.57
C ARG A 542 15.73 -21.66 -7.59
N VAL A 543 15.93 -20.59 -8.36
CA VAL A 543 17.25 -19.94 -8.49
C VAL A 543 17.61 -19.14 -7.23
N ALA A 544 16.63 -18.64 -6.47
CA ALA A 544 16.85 -18.01 -5.17
C ALA A 544 17.19 -19.03 -4.06
N GLY A 545 17.07 -20.33 -4.33
CA GLY A 545 17.36 -21.40 -3.38
C GLY A 545 16.19 -21.77 -2.46
N GLY A 546 14.97 -21.40 -2.85
CA GLY A 546 13.75 -21.81 -2.17
C GLY A 546 13.57 -23.34 -2.14
N GLN A 547 12.82 -23.80 -1.14
CA GLN A 547 12.49 -25.21 -0.94
C GLN A 547 11.02 -25.48 -1.28
N TRP A 548 10.69 -26.69 -1.74
CA TRP A 548 9.30 -27.10 -1.98
C TRP A 548 9.06 -28.53 -1.51
N PRO A 549 7.82 -28.86 -1.09
CA PRO A 549 7.48 -30.20 -0.64
C PRO A 549 7.31 -31.14 -1.84
N LEU A 550 7.81 -32.36 -1.71
CA LEU A 550 7.48 -33.51 -2.55
C LEU A 550 6.92 -34.62 -1.69
N LYS A 551 5.95 -35.36 -2.22
CA LYS A 551 5.50 -36.59 -1.59
C LYS A 551 6.52 -37.68 -1.90
N GLY A 552 7.11 -38.23 -0.85
CA GLY A 552 7.96 -39.40 -0.92
C GLY A 552 7.14 -40.68 -1.19
N PRO A 553 7.84 -41.81 -1.41
CA PRO A 553 7.20 -43.08 -1.74
C PRO A 553 6.21 -43.57 -0.68
N ASP A 554 6.45 -43.23 0.60
CA ASP A 554 5.65 -43.68 1.75
C ASP A 554 4.63 -42.61 2.21
N GLY A 555 4.45 -41.54 1.41
CA GLY A 555 3.54 -40.44 1.70
C GLY A 555 4.13 -39.35 2.61
N GLU A 556 5.39 -39.48 3.01
CA GLU A 556 6.13 -38.48 3.75
C GLU A 556 6.39 -37.21 2.92
N VAL A 557 6.50 -36.06 3.57
CA VAL A 557 6.82 -34.79 2.88
C VAL A 557 8.33 -34.57 2.93
N LEU A 558 8.97 -34.66 1.77
CA LEU A 558 10.39 -34.36 1.58
C LEU A 558 10.55 -32.95 1.03
N TRP A 559 11.33 -32.12 1.72
CA TRP A 559 11.63 -30.77 1.25
C TRP A 559 12.88 -30.76 0.38
N MET A 560 12.73 -30.36 -0.89
CA MET A 560 13.83 -30.31 -1.84
C MET A 560 14.21 -28.88 -2.20
N SER A 561 15.47 -28.69 -2.59
CA SER A 561 15.99 -27.47 -3.19
C SER A 561 16.80 -27.78 -4.44
N CYS A 562 16.94 -26.81 -5.34
CA CYS A 562 17.89 -26.92 -6.44
C CYS A 562 19.34 -27.07 -5.94
N GLY A 563 20.14 -27.86 -6.66
CA GLY A 563 21.57 -28.00 -6.39
C GLY A 563 22.34 -26.68 -6.53
N PRO A 564 23.56 -26.57 -5.96
CA PRO A 564 24.34 -25.33 -5.96
C PRO A 564 24.51 -24.67 -7.33
N SER A 565 24.76 -25.46 -8.39
CA SER A 565 24.98 -24.94 -9.75
C SER A 565 23.79 -24.15 -10.29
N VAL A 566 22.55 -24.56 -9.98
CA VAL A 566 21.34 -23.83 -10.41
C VAL A 566 21.16 -22.56 -9.58
N ARG A 567 21.42 -22.62 -8.26
CA ARG A 567 21.33 -21.45 -7.37
C ARG A 567 22.38 -20.39 -7.70
N HIS A 568 23.53 -20.79 -8.22
CA HIS A 568 24.58 -19.88 -8.67
C HIS A 568 24.21 -19.10 -9.94
N LEU A 569 23.25 -19.57 -10.76
CA LEU A 569 22.85 -18.85 -11.98
C LEU A 569 22.38 -17.42 -11.70
N LEU A 570 21.61 -17.22 -10.63
CA LEU A 570 21.16 -15.88 -10.24
C LEU A 570 22.34 -15.01 -9.79
N ARG A 571 23.35 -15.58 -9.13
CA ARG A 571 24.51 -14.86 -8.62
C ARG A 571 25.48 -14.45 -9.73
N ASP A 572 25.74 -15.38 -10.65
CA ASP A 572 26.87 -15.29 -11.58
C ASP A 572 26.48 -14.73 -12.95
N HIS A 573 25.19 -14.58 -13.24
CA HIS A 573 24.70 -14.19 -14.57
C HIS A 573 23.93 -12.85 -14.56
N PRO A 574 24.60 -11.70 -14.81
CA PRO A 574 23.97 -10.38 -14.76
C PRO A 574 22.78 -10.19 -15.72
N ILE A 575 22.77 -10.90 -16.85
CA ILE A 575 21.63 -10.89 -17.78
C ILE A 575 20.41 -11.52 -17.11
N LEU A 576 20.58 -12.63 -16.39
CA LEU A 576 19.47 -13.29 -15.70
C LEU A 576 18.95 -12.43 -14.55
N GLN A 577 19.86 -11.78 -13.79
CA GLN A 577 19.48 -10.81 -12.77
C GLN A 577 18.59 -9.72 -13.36
N ARG A 578 19.02 -9.10 -14.47
CA ARG A 578 18.24 -8.05 -15.14
C ARG A 578 16.89 -8.56 -15.65
N LEU A 579 16.85 -9.76 -16.23
CA LEU A 579 15.61 -10.36 -16.74
C LEU A 579 14.61 -10.70 -15.63
N LEU A 580 15.09 -11.08 -14.45
CA LEU A 580 14.24 -11.36 -13.28
C LEU A 580 13.96 -10.13 -12.43
N GLY A 581 14.42 -8.94 -12.85
CA GLY A 581 14.23 -7.71 -12.08
C GLY A 581 15.08 -7.61 -10.81
N TRP A 582 16.14 -8.40 -10.69
CA TRP A 582 17.12 -8.34 -9.61
C TRP A 582 18.16 -7.27 -9.88
N LYS A 583 18.39 -6.38 -8.91
CA LYS A 583 19.46 -5.37 -8.96
C LYS A 583 20.47 -5.65 -7.85
N ASN A 584 21.76 -5.57 -8.19
CA ASN A 584 22.81 -5.63 -7.17
C ASN A 584 22.73 -4.37 -6.31
N ILE A 585 22.67 -4.55 -4.99
CA ILE A 585 22.64 -3.44 -4.04
C ILE A 585 24.00 -2.76 -4.10
N VAL A 586 24.04 -1.56 -4.69
CA VAL A 586 25.20 -0.68 -4.59
C VAL A 586 24.95 0.24 -3.42
N SER A 587 25.72 0.07 -2.35
CA SER A 587 25.78 1.04 -1.26
C SER A 587 26.35 2.36 -1.80
N LEU A 588 25.49 3.31 -2.14
CA LEU A 588 25.89 4.70 -2.33
C LEU A 588 25.92 5.37 -0.97
N GLN A 589 27.07 5.87 -0.55
CA GLN A 589 27.14 6.68 0.66
C GLN A 589 26.64 8.10 0.35
N PRO A 590 25.68 8.65 1.11
CA PRO A 590 25.23 10.04 0.94
C PRO A 590 26.42 11.01 0.99
N GLY A 591 26.46 11.96 0.04
CA GLY A 591 27.58 12.91 -0.09
C GLY A 591 28.83 12.37 -0.79
N LEU A 592 28.89 11.06 -1.09
CA LEU A 592 29.94 10.44 -1.91
C LEU A 592 29.40 10.14 -3.30
N PHE A 593 30.05 10.69 -4.32
CA PHE A 593 29.80 10.35 -5.71
C PHE A 593 31.03 9.68 -6.30
N PHE A 594 30.81 8.59 -7.05
CA PHE A 594 31.82 8.07 -7.93
C PHE A 594 31.79 8.90 -9.20
N ILE A 595 32.86 9.62 -9.50
CA ILE A 595 33.08 10.13 -10.86
C ILE A 595 33.30 8.88 -11.71
N PRO A 596 32.37 8.49 -12.60
CA PRO A 596 32.72 7.47 -13.56
C PRO A 596 33.87 8.05 -14.37
N LEU A 597 35.03 7.39 -14.38
CA LEU A 597 36.09 7.69 -15.32
C LEU A 597 35.43 7.81 -16.68
N ILE A 598 35.51 9.01 -17.27
CA ILE A 598 34.93 9.33 -18.57
C ILE A 598 35.31 8.16 -19.48
N LYS A 599 34.34 7.33 -19.87
CA LYS A 599 34.52 6.49 -21.04
C LYS A 599 34.73 7.49 -22.16
N CYS A 600 35.97 7.58 -22.62
CA CYS A 600 36.34 8.37 -23.77
C CYS A 600 35.51 7.86 -24.96
N SER A 601 34.32 8.42 -25.15
CA SER A 601 33.47 8.16 -26.30
C SER A 601 34.00 9.01 -27.44
N ARG A 602 35.15 8.60 -27.96
CA ARG A 602 35.59 8.98 -29.30
C ARG A 602 35.94 7.72 -30.09
N LEU A 603 35.25 7.61 -31.23
CA LEU A 603 35.56 6.80 -32.42
C LEU A 603 35.13 5.32 -32.41
N SER A 604 33.85 5.06 -32.70
CA SER A 604 33.48 3.82 -33.41
C SER A 604 32.18 3.92 -34.24
N ASN A 605 31.80 5.10 -34.74
CA ASN A 605 30.67 5.27 -35.68
C ASN A 605 31.12 5.73 -37.08
N GLN A 606 32.27 5.23 -37.52
CA GLN A 606 32.63 5.18 -38.94
C GLN A 606 33.28 3.82 -39.18
N LEU A 607 32.47 2.83 -39.50
CA LEU A 607 32.78 1.60 -40.24
C LEU A 607 31.50 0.78 -40.16
N TRP A 608 30.77 0.77 -41.28
CA TRP A 608 29.65 -0.07 -41.72
C TRP A 608 28.61 0.82 -42.42
N GLY A 609 29.08 1.47 -43.48
CA GLY A 609 28.24 1.88 -44.60
C GLY A 609 28.39 0.84 -45.71
N LYS A 610 27.34 0.05 -45.93
CA LYS A 610 26.77 -0.38 -47.21
C LYS A 610 25.57 -1.26 -46.94
#